data_AF-A0A0D0F2U2-F1
#
_entry.id   AF-A0A0D0F2U2-F1
#
_cell.length_a   1.000
_cell.length_b   1.000
_cell.length_c   1.000
_cell.angle_alpha   90.00
_cell.angle_beta   90.00
_cell.angle_gamma   90.00
#
_symmetry.space_group_name_H-M   'P 1'
#
loop_
_entity.id
_entity.type
_entity.pdbx_description
1 polymer ?
#
loop_
_entity_poly.entity_id
_entity_poly.type
_entity_poly.pdbx_seq_one_letter_code
_entity_poly.pdbx_strand_id
1 'polypeptide(L)'
;MFKKLVLILVVCLSLQAKSQNSVENEEIVDNSISTQLFTKCFENLNYGAEFLEKNPKWRDTKICSLMTCMMLLSFQDKEVQLMGEGRLVGIATQLYLEGNPVILIMGMDSYLEEKKKNENLQDDDRIVYISYAECTSPPFLRKAAEIVNNQTRFLIKKNKTL
;
A
#
# COMPACT_ATOMS: atom_id res chain seq x y z
N MET A 1 2.56 -37.82 41.24
CA MET A 1 2.21 -37.39 39.86
C MET A 1 1.03 -36.43 39.81
N PHE A 2 -0.03 -36.64 40.61
CA PHE A 2 -1.22 -35.78 40.63
C PHE A 2 -0.95 -34.28 40.85
N LYS A 3 -0.05 -33.92 41.79
CA LYS A 3 0.32 -32.51 42.05
C LYS A 3 0.94 -31.79 40.84
N LYS A 4 1.69 -32.52 39.99
CA LYS A 4 2.29 -31.95 38.76
C LYS A 4 1.22 -31.72 37.69
N LEU A 5 0.24 -32.62 37.59
CA LEU A 5 -0.91 -32.47 36.68
C LEU A 5 -1.79 -31.28 37.05
N VAL A 6 -2.05 -31.07 38.35
CA VAL A 6 -2.80 -29.90 38.84
C VAL A 6 -2.05 -28.59 38.51
N LEU A 7 -0.73 -28.56 38.67
CA LEU A 7 0.07 -27.38 38.36
C LEU A 7 0.02 -27.03 36.86
N ILE A 8 0.11 -28.03 35.98
CA ILE A 8 0.00 -27.84 34.52
C ILE A 8 -1.40 -27.30 34.17
N LEU A 9 -2.45 -27.82 34.80
CA LEU A 9 -3.82 -27.39 34.55
C LEU A 9 -4.03 -25.91 34.95
N VAL A 10 -3.43 -25.48 36.07
CA VAL A 10 -3.48 -24.08 36.52
C VAL A 10 -2.72 -23.15 35.57
N VAL A 11 -1.55 -23.57 35.07
CA VAL A 11 -0.78 -22.79 34.07
C VAL A 11 -1.54 -22.66 32.74
N CYS A 12 -2.20 -23.71 32.28
CA CYS A 12 -3.02 -23.65 31.07
C CYS A 12 -4.22 -22.71 31.21
N LEU A 13 -4.82 -22.61 32.40
CA LEU A 13 -5.92 -21.66 32.66
C LEU A 13 -5.45 -20.20 32.69
N SER A 14 -4.19 -19.94 33.05
CA SER A 14 -3.61 -18.58 32.99
C SER A 14 -3.24 -18.10 31.58
N LEU A 15 -3.28 -18.98 30.57
CA LEU A 15 -3.03 -18.63 29.16
C LEU A 15 -4.29 -18.20 28.40
N GLN A 16 -5.38 -17.86 29.11
CA GLN A 16 -6.54 -17.19 28.49
C GLN A 16 -6.20 -15.73 28.15
N ALA A 17 -5.26 -15.52 27.23
CA ALA A 17 -5.12 -14.26 26.54
C ALA A 17 -6.42 -14.03 25.77
N LYS A 18 -7.27 -13.14 26.26
CA LYS A 18 -8.40 -12.65 25.49
C LYS A 18 -7.82 -11.87 24.31
N SER A 19 -7.94 -12.42 23.12
CA SER A 19 -7.87 -11.63 21.89
C SER A 19 -8.89 -10.49 22.02
N GLN A 20 -8.56 -9.31 21.49
CA GLN A 20 -9.43 -8.14 21.55
C GLN A 20 -10.85 -8.54 21.13
N ASN A 21 -11.83 -8.16 21.95
CA ASN A 21 -13.24 -8.45 21.69
C ASN A 21 -13.56 -8.07 20.24
N SER A 22 -14.05 -9.03 19.47
CA SER A 22 -14.82 -8.75 18.27
C SER A 22 -16.12 -8.08 18.74
N VAL A 23 -16.06 -6.77 18.99
CA VAL A 23 -17.23 -5.93 18.79
C VAL A 23 -17.67 -6.24 17.36
N GLU A 24 -18.92 -6.68 17.20
CA GLU A 24 -19.53 -6.97 15.91
C GLU A 24 -19.02 -5.99 14.86
N ASN A 25 -18.46 -6.54 13.78
CA ASN A 25 -17.96 -5.82 12.63
C ASN A 25 -19.10 -5.00 12.01
N GLU A 26 -19.35 -3.79 12.52
CA GLU A 26 -19.61 -2.69 11.59
C GLU A 26 -18.30 -2.55 10.83
N GLU A 27 -18.28 -2.96 9.56
CA GLU A 27 -17.17 -2.64 8.65
C GLU A 27 -17.02 -1.13 8.68
N ILE A 28 -16.06 -0.64 9.46
CA ILE A 28 -15.65 0.76 9.40
C ILE A 28 -14.97 0.91 8.04
N VAL A 29 -15.76 1.31 7.04
CA VAL A 29 -15.24 1.63 5.71
C VAL A 29 -14.39 2.88 5.86
N ASP A 30 -13.08 2.72 5.78
CA ASP A 30 -12.16 3.84 5.75
C ASP A 30 -12.32 4.59 4.42
N ASN A 31 -12.90 5.79 4.49
CA ASN A 31 -13.11 6.69 3.37
C ASN A 31 -12.02 7.78 3.29
N SER A 32 -10.88 7.60 3.96
CA SER A 32 -9.75 8.53 3.85
C SER A 32 -9.29 8.71 2.40
N ILE A 33 -8.77 9.90 2.07
CA ILE A 33 -8.19 10.15 0.75
C ILE A 33 -7.05 9.18 0.45
N SER A 34 -6.28 8.80 1.48
CA SER A 34 -5.21 7.80 1.40
C SER A 34 -5.75 6.46 0.91
N THR A 35 -6.78 5.92 1.55
CA THR A 35 -7.40 4.65 1.18
C THR A 35 -8.05 4.71 -0.20
N GLN A 36 -8.71 5.82 -0.53
CA GLN A 36 -9.28 6.04 -1.87
C GLN A 36 -8.21 6.00 -2.95
N LEU A 37 -7.10 6.73 -2.79
CA LEU A 37 -6.01 6.76 -3.78
C LEU A 37 -5.21 5.47 -3.83
N PHE A 38 -5.02 4.79 -2.70
CA PHE A 38 -4.30 3.52 -2.62
C PHE A 38 -5.01 2.39 -3.37
N THR A 39 -6.34 2.40 -3.31
CA THR A 39 -7.20 1.37 -3.90
C THR A 39 -7.81 1.75 -5.25
N LYS A 40 -7.77 3.03 -5.64
CA LYS A 40 -8.28 3.54 -6.93
C LYS A 40 -7.74 2.72 -8.10
N CYS A 41 -8.65 2.28 -8.97
CA CYS A 41 -8.32 1.56 -10.19
C CYS A 41 -8.10 2.54 -11.35
N PHE A 42 -6.89 2.56 -11.88
CA PHE A 42 -6.49 3.31 -13.06
C PHE A 42 -6.54 2.39 -14.30
N GLU A 43 -7.68 2.36 -14.99
CA GLU A 43 -7.90 1.46 -16.14
C GLU A 43 -7.03 1.83 -17.35
N ASN A 44 -6.85 3.13 -17.59
CA ASN A 44 -6.15 3.67 -18.75
C ASN A 44 -4.67 3.96 -18.45
N LEU A 45 -3.92 2.93 -18.05
CA LEU A 45 -2.47 3.03 -17.92
C LEU A 45 -1.80 2.53 -19.20
N ASN A 46 -1.10 3.43 -19.89
CA ASN A 46 -0.32 3.08 -21.09
C ASN A 46 0.86 2.13 -20.76
N TYR A 47 1.31 2.10 -19.51
CA TYR A 47 2.43 1.27 -19.07
C TYR A 47 1.98 -0.17 -18.77
N GLY A 48 2.63 -1.16 -19.41
CA GLY A 48 2.35 -2.58 -19.21
C GLY A 48 1.23 -3.17 -20.09
N ALA A 49 0.70 -2.40 -21.05
CA ALA A 49 -0.32 -2.88 -21.99
C ALA A 49 0.16 -4.08 -22.83
N GLU A 50 1.39 -4.02 -23.35
CA GLU A 50 1.99 -5.10 -24.14
C GLU A 50 2.07 -6.43 -23.37
N PHE A 51 2.35 -6.38 -22.06
CA PHE A 51 2.37 -7.57 -21.21
C PHE A 51 0.98 -8.21 -21.09
N LEU A 52 -0.07 -7.39 -20.92
CA LEU A 52 -1.46 -7.86 -20.83
C LEU A 52 -2.00 -8.37 -22.17
N GLU A 53 -1.47 -7.85 -23.28
CA GLU A 53 -1.74 -8.38 -24.61
C GLU A 53 -1.15 -9.77 -24.80
N LYS A 54 0.13 -9.95 -24.44
CA LYS A 54 0.85 -11.23 -24.51
C LYS A 54 0.36 -12.26 -23.50
N ASN A 55 -0.16 -11.82 -22.35
CA ASN A 55 -0.59 -12.70 -21.27
C ASN A 55 -2.06 -12.43 -20.86
N PRO A 56 -3.04 -12.89 -21.66
CA PRO A 56 -4.47 -12.60 -21.45
C PRO A 56 -5.00 -13.02 -20.08
N LYS A 57 -4.40 -14.06 -19.47
CA LYS A 57 -4.74 -14.54 -18.12
C LYS A 57 -4.66 -13.47 -17.02
N TRP A 58 -3.94 -12.37 -17.27
CA TRP A 58 -3.82 -11.25 -16.33
C TRP A 58 -4.82 -10.13 -16.57
N ARG A 59 -5.62 -10.17 -17.66
CA ARG A 59 -6.62 -9.12 -17.96
C ARG A 59 -7.75 -9.10 -16.94
N ASP A 60 -8.13 -10.26 -16.43
CA ASP A 60 -9.23 -10.40 -15.46
C ASP A 60 -8.77 -10.06 -14.03
N THR A 61 -7.46 -10.11 -13.79
CA THR A 61 -6.85 -9.66 -12.54
C THR A 61 -6.81 -8.13 -12.61
N LYS A 62 -7.64 -7.43 -11.82
CA LYS A 62 -7.70 -5.96 -11.77
C LYS A 62 -6.38 -5.33 -11.26
N ILE A 63 -5.35 -5.34 -12.10
CA ILE A 63 -4.01 -4.80 -11.82
C ILE A 63 -4.01 -3.32 -12.19
N CYS A 64 -4.69 -2.51 -11.40
CA CYS A 64 -4.91 -1.11 -11.76
C CYS A 64 -4.75 -0.15 -10.58
N SER A 65 -4.50 -0.64 -9.37
CA SER A 65 -4.32 0.21 -8.18
C SER A 65 -2.88 0.18 -7.68
N LEU A 66 -2.50 1.16 -6.86
CA LEU A 66 -1.20 1.13 -6.17
C LEU A 66 -1.06 -0.17 -5.40
N MET A 67 -2.06 -0.51 -4.57
CA MET A 67 -2.07 -1.73 -3.78
C MET A 67 -1.80 -2.99 -4.61
N THR A 68 -2.54 -3.18 -5.71
CA THR A 68 -2.42 -4.39 -6.55
C THR A 68 -1.10 -4.42 -7.31
N CYS A 69 -0.63 -3.27 -7.83
CA CYS A 69 0.63 -3.19 -8.56
C CYS A 69 1.85 -3.39 -7.63
N MET A 70 1.78 -2.92 -6.38
CA MET A 70 2.82 -3.18 -5.38
C MET A 70 2.97 -4.69 -5.11
N MET A 71 1.85 -5.42 -5.07
CA MET A 71 1.86 -6.87 -4.87
C MET A 71 2.48 -7.65 -6.03
N LEU A 72 2.47 -7.12 -7.26
CA LEU A 72 3.12 -7.78 -8.39
C LEU A 72 4.64 -7.92 -8.22
N LEU A 73 5.26 -7.05 -7.43
CA LEU A 73 6.69 -7.13 -7.14
C LEU A 73 7.05 -8.31 -6.23
N SER A 74 6.06 -9.00 -5.65
CA SER A 74 6.28 -10.23 -4.87
C SER A 74 6.47 -11.49 -5.74
N PHE A 75 6.08 -11.45 -7.01
CA PHE A 75 6.18 -12.60 -7.91
C PHE A 75 7.63 -12.90 -8.28
N GLN A 76 7.97 -14.18 -8.49
CA GLN A 76 9.30 -14.58 -8.97
C GLN A 76 9.51 -14.28 -10.46
N ASP A 77 8.42 -14.19 -11.21
CA ASP A 77 8.44 -13.89 -12.65
C ASP A 77 8.86 -12.43 -12.89
N LYS A 78 9.99 -12.25 -13.58
CA LYS A 78 10.55 -10.92 -13.86
C LYS A 78 9.67 -10.10 -14.79
N GLU A 79 8.94 -10.71 -15.72
CA GLU A 79 8.05 -9.95 -16.61
C GLU A 79 6.88 -9.38 -15.82
N VAL A 80 6.35 -10.14 -14.86
CA VAL A 80 5.32 -9.66 -13.92
C VAL A 80 5.84 -8.52 -13.06
N GLN A 81 7.05 -8.65 -12.51
CA GLN A 81 7.67 -7.57 -11.74
C GLN A 81 7.81 -6.30 -12.58
N LEU A 82 8.41 -6.39 -13.78
CA LEU A 82 8.63 -5.24 -14.67
C LEU A 82 7.32 -4.57 -15.07
N MET A 83 6.27 -5.35 -15.34
CA MET A 83 4.94 -4.81 -15.59
C MET A 83 4.39 -4.05 -14.37
N GLY A 84 4.53 -4.61 -13.17
CA GLY A 84 4.17 -3.95 -11.92
C GLY A 84 4.92 -2.63 -11.71
N GLU A 85 6.24 -2.62 -11.93
CA GLU A 85 7.07 -1.41 -11.83
C GLU A 85 6.60 -0.33 -12.82
N GLY A 86 6.36 -0.70 -14.09
CA GLY A 86 5.86 0.22 -15.10
C GLY A 86 4.49 0.80 -14.74
N ARG A 87 3.58 -0.02 -14.22
CA ARG A 87 2.27 0.45 -13.75
C ARG A 87 2.38 1.38 -12.55
N LEU A 88 3.26 1.11 -11.59
CA LEU A 88 3.50 2.01 -10.45
C LEU A 88 3.98 3.39 -10.89
N VAL A 89 4.89 3.46 -11.87
CA VAL A 89 5.32 4.73 -12.48
C VAL A 89 4.15 5.44 -13.17
N GLY A 90 3.35 4.70 -13.94
CA GLY A 90 2.18 5.24 -14.61
C GLY A 90 1.14 5.81 -13.65
N ILE A 91 0.84 5.09 -12.57
CA ILE A 91 -0.11 5.51 -11.53
C ILE A 91 0.42 6.75 -10.81
N ALA A 92 1.68 6.76 -10.37
CA ALA A 92 2.28 7.92 -9.72
C ALA A 92 2.23 9.18 -10.61
N THR A 93 2.43 8.99 -11.92
CA THR A 93 2.31 10.06 -12.91
C THR A 93 0.88 10.56 -13.04
N GLN A 94 -0.09 9.66 -13.15
CA GLN A 94 -1.51 10.02 -13.27
C GLN A 94 -2.01 10.74 -12.02
N LEU A 95 -1.66 10.26 -10.83
CA LEU A 95 -1.96 10.89 -9.55
C LEU A 95 -1.42 12.32 -9.47
N TYR A 96 -0.17 12.54 -9.90
CA TYR A 96 0.41 13.87 -9.99
C TYR A 96 -0.36 14.79 -10.95
N LEU A 97 -0.69 14.29 -12.15
CA LEU A 97 -1.44 15.07 -13.16
C LEU A 97 -2.86 15.42 -12.70
N GLU A 98 -3.47 14.57 -11.87
CA GLU A 98 -4.77 14.81 -11.24
C GLU A 98 -4.68 15.77 -10.03
N GLY A 99 -3.49 16.27 -9.70
CA GLY A 99 -3.27 17.19 -8.58
C GLY A 99 -3.26 16.52 -7.20
N ASN A 100 -3.08 15.19 -7.17
CA ASN A 100 -2.99 14.39 -5.94
C ASN A 100 -1.67 13.60 -5.91
N PRO A 101 -0.50 14.26 -5.91
CA PRO A 101 0.78 13.56 -5.79
C PRO A 101 0.81 12.67 -4.56
N VAL A 102 1.36 11.46 -4.67
CA VAL A 102 1.39 10.50 -3.56
C VAL A 102 2.80 10.21 -3.09
N ILE A 103 2.99 10.19 -1.76
CA ILE A 103 4.20 9.68 -1.10
C ILE A 103 3.82 8.55 -0.14
N LEU A 104 4.42 7.38 -0.36
CA LEU A 104 4.27 6.20 0.48
C LEU A 104 5.25 6.24 1.65
N ILE A 105 4.75 6.11 2.88
CA ILE A 105 5.53 6.10 4.13
C ILE A 105 5.29 4.79 4.90
N MET A 106 6.30 4.36 5.66
CA MET A 106 6.26 3.09 6.41
C MET A 106 6.87 3.25 7.79
N GLY A 107 6.57 2.31 8.69
CA GLY A 107 7.09 2.26 10.05
C GLY A 107 6.00 2.33 11.12
N MET A 108 6.40 2.12 12.37
CA MET A 108 5.50 1.95 13.53
C MET A 108 4.51 3.10 13.71
N ASP A 109 4.93 4.34 13.45
CA ASP A 109 4.09 5.54 13.62
C ASP A 109 3.59 6.11 12.28
N SER A 110 3.80 5.40 11.17
CA SER A 110 3.50 5.93 9.83
C SER A 110 2.03 6.25 9.61
N TYR A 111 1.10 5.51 10.24
CA TYR A 111 -0.33 5.82 10.22
C TYR A 111 -0.66 7.16 10.91
N LEU A 112 -0.06 7.41 12.07
CA LEU A 112 -0.25 8.67 12.79
C LEU A 112 0.38 9.84 12.04
N GLU A 113 1.55 9.61 11.43
CA GLU A 113 2.22 10.59 10.57
C GLU A 113 1.39 10.89 9.32
N GLU A 114 0.86 9.87 8.67
CA GLU A 114 0.00 9.99 7.49
C GLU A 114 -1.24 10.84 7.80
N LYS A 115 -1.97 10.48 8.85
CA LYS A 115 -3.17 11.22 9.30
C LYS A 115 -2.84 12.69 9.53
N LYS A 116 -1.79 12.97 10.29
CA LYS A 116 -1.35 14.33 10.59
C LYS A 116 -0.99 15.13 9.34
N LYS A 117 -0.25 14.54 8.40
CA LYS A 117 0.18 15.23 7.18
C LYS A 117 -0.96 15.49 6.20
N ASN A 118 -1.95 14.61 6.18
CA ASN A 118 -3.11 14.74 5.30
C ASN A 118 -4.21 15.67 5.85
N GLU A 119 -4.09 16.17 7.10
CA GLU A 119 -5.04 17.15 7.67
C GLU A 119 -5.06 18.48 6.91
N ASN A 120 -3.92 18.90 6.35
CA ASN A 120 -3.84 20.13 5.54
C ASN A 120 -3.08 19.93 4.22
N LEU A 121 -3.81 19.52 3.18
CA LEU A 121 -3.26 19.30 1.85
C LEU A 121 -2.87 20.60 1.11
N GLN A 122 -3.19 21.79 1.62
CA GLN A 122 -2.88 23.04 0.89
C GLN A 122 -1.43 23.50 1.07
N ASP A 123 -0.71 23.00 2.08
CA ASP A 123 0.63 23.51 2.43
C ASP A 123 1.77 22.77 1.68
N ASP A 124 1.56 21.52 1.26
CA ASP A 124 2.60 20.59 0.79
C ASP A 124 2.44 20.18 -0.69
N ASP A 125 2.31 21.12 -1.63
CA ASP A 125 2.10 20.79 -3.07
C ASP A 125 0.90 19.82 -3.32
N ARG A 126 -0.05 19.74 -2.38
CA ARG A 126 -1.15 18.75 -2.34
C ARG A 126 -0.71 17.29 -2.28
N ILE A 127 0.45 17.02 -1.69
CA ILE A 127 0.94 15.67 -1.47
C ILE A 127 0.02 14.94 -0.49
N VAL A 128 -0.50 13.80 -0.95
CA VAL A 128 -1.19 12.82 -0.11
C VAL A 128 -0.19 11.78 0.35
N TYR A 129 -0.04 11.67 1.67
CA TYR A 129 0.77 10.62 2.28
C TYR A 129 -0.08 9.36 2.43
N ILE A 130 0.52 8.20 2.16
CA ILE A 130 -0.16 6.92 2.34
C ILE A 130 0.73 6.04 3.21
N SER A 131 0.24 5.65 4.38
CA SER A 131 0.93 4.63 5.17
C SER A 131 0.79 3.28 4.48
N TYR A 132 1.92 2.57 4.37
CA TYR A 132 1.93 1.17 3.99
C TYR A 132 2.78 0.40 4.99
N ALA A 133 2.41 -0.87 5.22
CA ALA A 133 3.25 -1.80 5.96
C ALA A 133 3.62 -1.32 7.40
N GLU A 134 2.63 -0.90 8.19
CA GLU A 134 2.82 -0.36 9.55
C GLU A 134 3.69 -1.24 10.47
N CYS A 135 3.52 -2.56 10.39
CA CYS A 135 4.26 -3.50 11.26
C CYS A 135 5.47 -4.15 10.58
N THR A 136 5.32 -4.55 9.31
CA THR A 136 6.36 -5.26 8.57
C THR A 136 6.39 -4.79 7.14
N SER A 137 7.57 -4.37 6.65
CA SER A 137 7.75 -3.95 5.27
C SER A 137 8.66 -4.92 4.50
N PRO A 138 8.07 -5.98 3.88
CA PRO A 138 8.76 -6.84 2.95
C PRO A 138 9.56 -6.08 1.89
N PRO A 139 10.69 -6.64 1.39
CA PRO A 139 11.53 -5.96 0.40
C PRO A 139 10.78 -5.50 -0.85
N PHE A 140 9.80 -6.26 -1.32
CA PHE A 140 9.02 -5.91 -2.50
C PHE A 140 8.14 -4.67 -2.28
N LEU A 141 7.54 -4.50 -1.09
CA LEU A 141 6.75 -3.30 -0.77
C LEU A 141 7.65 -2.06 -0.68
N ARG A 142 8.84 -2.19 -0.08
CA ARG A 142 9.82 -1.09 -0.03
C ARG A 142 10.22 -0.64 -1.43
N LYS A 143 10.57 -1.60 -2.29
CA LYS A 143 10.92 -1.32 -3.69
C LYS A 143 9.77 -0.63 -4.42
N ALA A 144 8.55 -1.10 -4.22
CA ALA A 144 7.37 -0.51 -4.84
C ALA A 144 7.16 0.94 -4.38
N ALA A 145 7.30 1.20 -3.08
CA ALA A 145 7.22 2.55 -2.52
C ALA A 145 8.34 3.47 -3.00
N GLU A 146 9.56 2.96 -3.14
CA GLU A 146 10.68 3.71 -3.72
C GLU A 146 10.38 4.14 -5.16
N ILE A 147 9.81 3.27 -5.99
CA ILE A 147 9.44 3.59 -7.37
C ILE A 147 8.43 4.74 -7.41
N VAL A 148 7.34 4.62 -6.65
CA VAL A 148 6.28 5.64 -6.58
C VAL A 148 6.86 6.97 -6.06
N ASN A 149 7.58 6.92 -4.94
CA ASN A 149 8.15 8.11 -4.31
C ASN A 149 9.16 8.82 -5.20
N ASN A 150 10.01 8.07 -5.90
CA ASN A 150 10.99 8.63 -6.82
C ASN A 150 10.31 9.31 -8.01
N GLN A 151 9.28 8.67 -8.59
CA GLN A 151 8.53 9.27 -9.69
C GLN A 151 7.78 10.53 -9.25
N THR A 152 7.07 10.49 -8.12
CA THR A 152 6.38 11.67 -7.58
C THR A 152 7.36 12.83 -7.33
N ARG A 153 8.49 12.56 -6.65
CA ARG A 153 9.50 13.60 -6.38
C ARG A 153 10.13 14.14 -7.66
N PHE A 154 10.36 13.30 -8.67
CA PHE A 154 10.86 13.73 -9.96
C PHE A 154 9.89 14.71 -10.63
N LEU A 155 8.60 14.40 -10.67
CA LEU A 155 7.57 15.25 -11.27
C LEU A 155 7.43 16.60 -10.55
N ILE A 156 7.40 16.58 -9.20
CA ILE A 156 7.36 17.81 -8.38
C ILE A 156 8.57 18.70 -8.67
N LYS A 157 9.78 18.13 -8.69
CA LYS A 157 11.01 18.89 -8.97
C LYS A 157 11.01 19.48 -10.38
N LYS A 158 10.57 18.69 -11.38
CA LYS A 158 10.49 19.13 -12.77
C LYS A 158 9.57 20.36 -12.92
N ASN A 159 8.42 20.37 -12.24
CA ASN A 159 7.48 21.49 -12.30
C ASN A 159 8.00 22.77 -11.63
N LYS A 160 8.84 22.67 -10.59
CA LYS A 160 9.46 23.83 -9.94
C LYS A 160 10.57 24.49 -10.76
N THR A 161 10.97 23.88 -11.86
CA THR A 161 12.06 24.36 -12.73
C THR A 161 11.53 24.99 -14.04
N LEU A 162 10.21 24.96 -14.25
CA LEU A 162 9.49 25.62 -15.35
C LEU A 162 8.90 26.94 -14.86
#